data_AF-A0A179F2B7-F1
#
_entry.id   AF-A0A179F2B7-F1
#
_cell.length_a   1.000
_cell.length_b   1.000
_cell.length_c   1.000
_cell.angle_alpha   90.00
_cell.angle_beta   90.00
_cell.angle_gamma   90.00
#
_symmetry.space_group_name_H-M   'P 1'
#
loop_
_entity.id
_entity.type
_entity.pdbx_description
1 polymer ?
#
loop_
_entity_poly.entity_id
_entity_poly.type
_entity_poly.pdbx_seq_one_letter_code
_entity_poly.pdbx_strand_id
1 'polypeptide(L)'
;MTTERQASLPTQEANESARRLYNAIQSPFPKAVENFESKWTAWRAACEEQPAEKSLDACTQTVQFDALKRLGPKIIPFVVFKLSIAANGNSYGVFLYNALENDPEYRAKPDAPLVTQEILQRHSIRVVELNHQRHKIYEERVGLWKEHCWKNRFRANVGICTECDEYFDLLEMGPSIIAPLMVEYFHDHVGYWYELLHEIVHGRKMGAYMVQKGNLFVECCQFFNEGDHDQAPIYIPTEWDIYIYTREMGPQVREYFRKFSK
;
A
#
# COMPACT_ATOMS: atom_id res chain seq x y z
N MET A 1 19.60 -35.71 -16.57
CA MET A 1 19.06 -35.81 -15.20
C MET A 1 19.01 -34.41 -14.63
N THR A 2 17.86 -33.76 -14.79
CA THR A 2 17.59 -32.41 -14.30
C THR A 2 17.21 -32.54 -12.84
N THR A 3 18.00 -31.97 -11.95
CA THR A 3 17.72 -31.89 -10.52
C THR A 3 16.48 -31.02 -10.32
N GLU A 4 15.32 -31.64 -10.15
CA GLU A 4 14.14 -30.97 -9.62
C GLU A 4 14.50 -30.43 -8.24
N ARG A 5 14.76 -29.12 -8.15
CA ARG A 5 14.81 -28.43 -6.87
C ARG A 5 13.43 -28.57 -6.24
N GLN A 6 13.36 -29.43 -5.24
CA GLN A 6 12.32 -29.46 -4.22
C GLN A 6 11.96 -28.01 -3.86
N ALA A 7 10.67 -27.66 -3.90
CA ALA A 7 10.22 -26.31 -3.58
C ALA A 7 10.68 -25.95 -2.17
N SER A 8 11.72 -25.12 -2.05
CA SER A 8 12.25 -24.68 -0.78
C SER A 8 11.28 -23.70 -0.15
N LEU A 9 10.97 -23.86 1.14
CA LEU A 9 10.22 -22.87 1.92
C LEU A 9 10.83 -21.47 1.77
N PRO A 10 10.07 -20.38 2.02
CA PRO A 10 10.66 -19.05 2.09
C PRO A 10 11.76 -19.04 3.15
N THR A 11 12.78 -18.22 2.92
CA THR A 11 13.86 -17.98 3.88
C THR A 11 13.29 -17.54 5.23
N GLN A 12 14.01 -17.86 6.30
CA GLN A 12 13.59 -17.48 7.64
C GLN A 12 13.47 -15.95 7.74
N GLU A 13 14.42 -15.22 7.17
CA GLU A 13 14.46 -13.77 7.15
C GLU A 13 13.24 -13.17 6.45
N ALA A 14 12.80 -13.76 5.32
CA ALA A 14 11.62 -13.30 4.62
C ALA A 14 10.33 -13.54 5.42
N ASN A 15 10.20 -14.70 6.07
CA ASN A 15 9.08 -15.00 6.96
C ASN A 15 9.04 -14.05 8.17
N GLU A 16 10.20 -13.77 8.77
CA GLU A 16 10.33 -12.84 9.89
C GLU A 16 10.04 -11.40 9.48
N SER A 17 10.44 -11.00 8.27
CA SER A 17 10.15 -9.68 7.70
C SER A 17 8.64 -9.49 7.50
N ALA A 18 7.94 -10.47 6.90
CA ALA A 18 6.50 -10.42 6.72
C ALA A 18 5.75 -10.33 8.06
N ARG A 19 6.15 -11.14 9.05
CA ARG A 19 5.59 -11.14 10.40
C ARG A 19 5.83 -9.80 11.12
N ARG A 20 7.03 -9.23 11.03
CA ARG A 20 7.36 -7.93 11.65
C ARG A 20 6.49 -6.82 11.08
N LEU A 21 6.37 -6.74 9.76
CA LEU A 21 5.53 -5.73 9.12
C LEU A 21 4.06 -5.90 9.48
N TYR A 22 3.53 -7.13 9.46
CA TYR A 22 2.17 -7.42 9.91
C TYR A 22 1.92 -6.92 11.35
N ASN A 23 2.82 -7.24 12.29
CA ASN A 23 2.69 -6.80 13.68
C ASN A 23 2.81 -5.28 13.83
N ALA A 24 3.70 -4.64 13.06
CA ALA A 24 3.86 -3.19 13.04
C ALA A 24 2.62 -2.46 12.53
N ILE A 25 1.84 -3.09 11.65
CA ILE A 25 0.54 -2.58 11.19
C ILE A 25 -0.56 -2.89 12.21
N GLN A 26 -0.59 -4.10 12.77
CA GLN A 26 -1.64 -4.54 13.69
C GLN A 26 -1.72 -3.67 14.95
N SER A 27 -0.58 -3.22 15.47
CA SER A 27 -0.53 -2.38 16.67
C SER A 27 -1.30 -1.05 16.52
N PRO A 28 -1.02 -0.20 15.51
CA PRO A 28 -1.77 1.03 15.27
C PRO A 28 -3.11 0.85 14.53
N PHE A 29 -3.26 -0.22 13.73
CA PHE A 29 -4.42 -0.43 12.85
C PHE A 29 -5.06 -1.82 13.03
N PRO A 30 -5.53 -2.17 14.24
CA PRO A 30 -6.12 -3.50 14.50
C PRO A 30 -7.37 -3.74 13.64
N LYS A 31 -8.17 -2.70 13.38
CA LYS A 31 -9.37 -2.79 12.53
C LYS A 31 -9.05 -3.13 11.07
N ALA A 32 -7.95 -2.61 10.51
CA ALA A 32 -7.49 -2.98 9.17
C ALA A 32 -7.23 -4.50 9.08
N VAL A 33 -6.59 -5.04 10.12
CA VAL A 33 -6.30 -6.47 10.24
C VAL A 33 -7.59 -7.27 10.40
N GLU A 34 -8.48 -6.89 11.31
CA GLU A 34 -9.77 -7.56 11.51
C GLU A 34 -10.63 -7.60 10.23
N ASN A 35 -10.69 -6.48 9.52
CA ASN A 35 -11.43 -6.35 8.26
C ASN A 35 -10.85 -7.28 7.18
N PHE A 36 -9.51 -7.31 7.03
CA PHE A 36 -8.84 -8.24 6.13
C PHE A 36 -9.09 -9.70 6.52
N GLU A 37 -8.88 -10.06 7.79
CA GLU A 37 -9.00 -11.45 8.29
C GLU A 37 -10.42 -12.01 8.12
N SER A 38 -11.44 -11.17 8.38
CA SER A 38 -12.84 -11.53 8.15
C SER A 38 -13.10 -11.86 6.67
N LYS A 39 -12.67 -10.99 5.74
CA LYS A 39 -12.86 -11.18 4.29
C LYS A 39 -12.01 -12.33 3.75
N TRP A 40 -10.79 -12.50 4.25
CA TRP A 40 -9.92 -13.62 3.92
C TRP A 40 -10.56 -14.94 4.30
N THR A 41 -11.10 -15.04 5.52
CA THR A 41 -11.77 -16.25 6.02
C THR A 41 -13.02 -16.58 5.19
N ALA A 42 -13.84 -15.57 4.85
CA ALA A 42 -15.00 -15.77 4.00
C ALA A 42 -14.61 -16.26 2.59
N TRP A 43 -13.56 -15.69 2.00
CA TRP A 43 -13.05 -16.12 0.70
C TRP A 43 -12.47 -17.54 0.74
N ARG A 44 -11.73 -17.88 1.79
CA ARG A 44 -11.20 -19.24 2.03
C ARG A 44 -12.31 -20.29 2.08
N ALA A 45 -13.38 -20.03 2.84
CA ALA A 45 -14.52 -20.93 2.89
C ALA A 45 -15.17 -21.11 1.52
N ALA A 46 -15.39 -20.01 0.79
CA ALA A 46 -15.97 -20.06 -0.56
C ALA A 46 -15.08 -20.81 -1.57
N CYS A 47 -13.77 -20.84 -1.36
CA CYS A 47 -12.83 -21.64 -2.13
C CYS A 47 -12.93 -23.14 -1.81
N GLU A 48 -13.03 -23.49 -0.53
CA GLU A 48 -13.08 -24.88 -0.05
C GLU A 48 -14.42 -25.56 -0.38
N GLU A 49 -15.51 -24.80 -0.49
CA GLU A 49 -16.83 -25.28 -0.90
C GLU A 49 -16.94 -25.58 -2.41
N GLN A 50 -15.91 -25.24 -3.21
CA GLN A 50 -15.96 -25.47 -4.65
C GLN A 50 -15.77 -26.96 -4.99
N PRO A 51 -16.48 -27.49 -6.02
CA PRO A 51 -16.28 -28.85 -6.49
C PRO A 51 -14.83 -29.10 -6.91
N ALA A 52 -14.29 -30.27 -6.57
CA ALA A 52 -12.92 -30.67 -6.90
C ALA A 52 -12.60 -30.68 -8.40
N GLU A 53 -13.62 -30.69 -9.26
CA GLU A 53 -13.50 -30.65 -10.72
C GLU A 53 -13.28 -29.24 -11.28
N LYS A 54 -13.45 -28.19 -10.48
CA LYS A 54 -13.21 -26.81 -10.91
C LYS A 54 -11.72 -26.50 -10.97
N SER A 55 -11.36 -25.62 -11.91
CA SER A 55 -10.01 -25.09 -12.05
C SER A 55 -9.59 -24.28 -10.82
N LEU A 56 -8.28 -24.24 -10.53
CA LEU A 56 -7.71 -23.56 -9.37
C LEU A 56 -8.04 -22.05 -9.31
N ASP A 57 -8.32 -21.44 -10.46
CA ASP A 57 -8.69 -20.03 -10.59
C ASP A 57 -10.18 -19.77 -10.32
N ALA A 58 -11.02 -20.79 -10.16
CA ALA A 58 -12.44 -20.62 -9.85
C ALA A 58 -12.66 -19.92 -8.49
N CYS A 59 -11.67 -20.00 -7.59
CA CYS A 59 -11.55 -19.20 -6.37
C CYS A 59 -11.54 -17.69 -6.60
N THR A 60 -11.11 -17.24 -7.78
CA THR A 60 -11.01 -15.80 -8.14
C THR A 60 -12.31 -15.22 -8.68
N GLN A 61 -13.31 -16.07 -8.97
CA GLN A 61 -14.59 -15.68 -9.56
C GLN A 61 -15.70 -15.59 -8.51
N THR A 62 -15.35 -15.17 -7.28
CA THR A 62 -16.27 -15.11 -6.14
C THR A 62 -16.45 -13.67 -5.65
N VAL A 63 -17.63 -13.36 -5.11
CA VAL A 63 -17.90 -12.04 -4.52
C VAL A 63 -16.98 -11.75 -3.31
N GLN A 64 -16.52 -12.78 -2.62
CA GLN A 64 -15.56 -12.69 -1.52
C GLN A 64 -14.17 -12.32 -2.02
N PHE A 65 -13.74 -12.85 -3.17
CA PHE A 65 -12.48 -12.44 -3.80
C PHE A 65 -12.52 -10.96 -4.25
N ASP A 66 -13.62 -10.54 -4.87
CA ASP A 66 -13.80 -9.13 -5.25
C ASP A 66 -13.86 -8.21 -4.02
N ALA A 67 -14.43 -8.66 -2.90
CA ALA A 67 -14.41 -7.92 -1.65
C ALA A 67 -12.99 -7.70 -1.09
N LEU A 68 -12.07 -8.65 -1.29
CA LEU A 68 -10.66 -8.48 -0.94
C LEU A 68 -9.96 -7.54 -1.92
N LYS A 69 -10.22 -7.67 -3.23
CA LYS A 69 -9.66 -6.77 -4.26
C LYS A 69 -10.03 -5.31 -4.05
N ARG A 70 -11.27 -5.03 -3.62
CA ARG A 70 -11.72 -3.66 -3.33
C ARG A 70 -10.92 -2.96 -2.25
N LEU A 71 -10.32 -3.70 -1.30
CA LEU A 71 -9.43 -3.10 -0.30
C LEU A 71 -8.14 -2.54 -0.94
N GLY A 72 -7.76 -3.06 -2.11
CA GLY A 72 -6.62 -2.58 -2.90
C GLY A 72 -5.25 -2.92 -2.32
N PRO A 73 -4.18 -2.31 -2.85
CA PRO A 73 -2.80 -2.70 -2.57
C PRO A 73 -2.36 -2.50 -1.11
N LYS A 74 -3.12 -1.75 -0.31
CA LYS A 74 -2.84 -1.58 1.13
C LYS A 74 -2.90 -2.89 1.93
N ILE A 75 -3.56 -3.93 1.42
CA ILE A 75 -3.62 -5.24 2.08
C ILE A 75 -2.50 -6.20 1.64
N ILE A 76 -1.60 -5.79 0.74
CA ILE A 76 -0.49 -6.64 0.26
C ILE A 76 0.32 -7.24 1.42
N PRO A 77 0.74 -6.49 2.46
CA PRO A 77 1.48 -7.08 3.57
C PRO A 77 0.73 -8.19 4.32
N PHE A 78 -0.60 -8.08 4.42
CA PHE A 78 -1.42 -9.11 5.06
C PHE A 78 -1.46 -10.39 4.22
N VAL A 79 -1.60 -10.25 2.89
CA VAL A 79 -1.52 -11.38 1.96
C VAL A 79 -0.15 -12.05 2.03
N VAL A 80 0.93 -11.28 2.02
CA VAL A 80 2.30 -11.80 2.14
C VAL A 80 2.50 -12.55 3.45
N PHE A 81 1.99 -12.02 4.57
CA PHE A 81 2.02 -12.72 5.86
C PHE A 81 1.23 -14.04 5.84
N LYS A 82 0.05 -14.08 5.20
CA LYS A 82 -0.71 -15.33 5.04
C LYS A 82 0.07 -16.38 4.24
N LEU A 83 0.79 -15.95 3.21
CA LEU A 83 1.65 -16.82 2.40
C LEU A 83 2.89 -17.31 3.16
N SER A 84 3.44 -16.50 4.08
CA SER A 84 4.64 -16.87 4.85
C SER A 84 4.41 -17.93 5.92
N ILE A 85 3.20 -18.03 6.48
CA ILE A 85 2.91 -18.90 7.64
C ILE A 85 2.27 -20.25 7.30
N ALA A 86 1.80 -20.46 6.07
CA ALA A 86 1.04 -21.65 5.71
C ALA A 86 1.63 -22.33 4.48
N ALA A 87 2.53 -23.29 4.71
CA ALA A 87 3.29 -23.97 3.66
C ALA A 87 2.41 -24.62 2.58
N ASN A 88 1.15 -24.99 2.86
CA ASN A 88 0.23 -25.59 1.88
C ASN A 88 -1.21 -25.01 1.89
N GLY A 89 -1.61 -24.36 2.99
CA GLY A 89 -2.98 -23.90 3.17
C GLY A 89 -3.30 -22.67 2.33
N ASN A 90 -2.44 -21.63 2.34
CA ASN A 90 -2.79 -20.31 1.83
C ASN A 90 -2.28 -20.01 0.41
N SER A 91 -1.76 -20.98 -0.33
CA SER A 91 -1.12 -20.76 -1.65
C SER A 91 -2.02 -20.05 -2.67
N TYR A 92 -3.34 -20.19 -2.57
CA TYR A 92 -4.32 -19.42 -3.36
C TYR A 92 -4.19 -17.90 -3.21
N GLY A 93 -3.61 -17.41 -2.11
CA GLY A 93 -3.30 -16.00 -1.90
C GLY A 93 -2.44 -15.38 -3.00
N VAL A 94 -1.70 -16.18 -3.77
CA VAL A 94 -0.96 -15.75 -4.96
C VAL A 94 -1.89 -15.07 -5.98
N PHE A 95 -3.12 -15.58 -6.17
CA PHE A 95 -4.08 -14.97 -7.09
C PHE A 95 -4.47 -13.57 -6.62
N LEU A 96 -4.74 -13.41 -5.33
CA LEU A 96 -5.08 -12.11 -4.75
C LEU A 96 -3.88 -11.16 -4.83
N TYR A 97 -2.68 -11.61 -4.45
CA TYR A 97 -1.47 -10.81 -4.56
C TYR A 97 -1.24 -10.30 -5.99
N ASN A 98 -1.32 -11.18 -7.00
CA ASN A 98 -1.14 -10.79 -8.40
C ASN A 98 -2.25 -9.87 -8.93
N ALA A 99 -3.46 -9.91 -8.35
CA ALA A 99 -4.54 -8.99 -8.68
C ALA A 99 -4.35 -7.59 -8.05
N LEU A 100 -3.56 -7.49 -6.98
CA LEU A 100 -3.30 -6.25 -6.24
C LEU A 100 -1.98 -5.58 -6.64
N GLU A 101 -0.96 -6.38 -6.95
CA GLU A 101 0.36 -5.90 -7.33
C GLU A 101 0.33 -5.37 -8.76
N ASN A 102 0.79 -4.13 -8.96
CA ASN A 102 0.83 -3.49 -10.27
C ASN A 102 2.23 -3.46 -10.89
N ASP A 103 3.26 -3.57 -10.06
CA ASP A 103 4.64 -3.60 -10.51
C ASP A 103 4.97 -4.95 -11.18
N PRO A 104 5.29 -4.98 -12.49
CA PRO A 104 5.63 -6.20 -13.19
C PRO A 104 6.83 -6.97 -12.61
N GLU A 105 7.78 -6.29 -11.96
CA GLU A 105 8.97 -6.92 -11.36
C GLU A 105 8.64 -7.66 -10.07
N TYR A 106 7.61 -7.20 -9.36
CA TYR A 106 7.16 -7.79 -8.10
C TYR A 106 5.92 -8.67 -8.25
N ARG A 107 5.29 -8.71 -9.43
CA ARG A 107 4.29 -9.73 -9.77
C ARG A 107 4.96 -11.09 -9.82
N ALA A 108 4.39 -12.06 -9.10
CA ALA A 108 4.75 -13.46 -9.27
C ALA A 108 4.08 -13.97 -10.55
N LYS A 109 4.54 -13.49 -11.72
CA LYS A 109 4.07 -13.95 -13.03
C LYS A 109 4.38 -15.44 -13.15
N PRO A 110 3.36 -16.27 -13.40
CA PRO A 110 3.59 -17.67 -13.69
C PRO A 110 4.24 -17.84 -15.06
N ASP A 111 5.40 -18.52 -15.13
CA ASP A 111 6.00 -18.95 -16.41
C ASP A 111 5.14 -20.01 -17.11
N ALA A 112 4.26 -20.67 -16.36
CA ALA A 112 3.25 -21.61 -16.81
C ALA A 112 1.92 -21.29 -16.10
N PRO A 113 0.75 -21.61 -16.66
CA PRO A 113 -0.54 -21.45 -15.97
C PRO A 113 -0.47 -21.99 -14.54
N LEU A 114 -1.13 -21.34 -13.57
CA LEU A 114 -1.23 -21.82 -12.18
C LEU A 114 -2.16 -23.05 -12.13
N VAL A 115 -1.75 -24.14 -12.76
CA VAL A 115 -2.56 -25.35 -13.00
C VAL A 115 -2.33 -26.45 -11.98
N THR A 116 -1.29 -26.35 -11.13
CA THR A 116 -1.04 -27.32 -10.06
C THR A 116 -0.75 -26.64 -8.73
N GLN A 117 -1.06 -27.35 -7.63
CA GLN A 117 -0.80 -26.89 -6.27
C GLN A 117 0.69 -26.65 -6.00
N GLU A 118 1.56 -27.46 -6.60
CA GLU A 118 3.02 -27.32 -6.48
C GLU A 118 3.54 -26.04 -7.15
N ILE A 119 3.00 -25.70 -8.33
CA ILE A 119 3.33 -24.44 -9.01
C ILE A 119 2.87 -23.26 -8.14
N LEU A 120 1.63 -23.30 -7.63
CA LEU A 120 1.10 -22.29 -6.70
C LEU A 120 1.99 -22.12 -5.47
N GLN A 121 2.47 -23.21 -4.89
CA GLN A 121 3.35 -23.18 -3.73
C GLN A 121 4.68 -22.49 -4.07
N ARG A 122 5.33 -22.84 -5.19
CA ARG A 122 6.56 -22.16 -5.64
C ARG A 122 6.33 -20.66 -5.83
N HIS A 123 5.18 -20.27 -6.38
CA HIS A 123 4.82 -18.85 -6.50
C HIS A 123 4.60 -18.18 -5.14
N SER A 124 3.96 -18.84 -4.18
CA SER A 124 3.79 -18.26 -2.84
C SER A 124 5.13 -17.98 -2.17
N ILE A 125 6.11 -18.89 -2.32
CA ILE A 125 7.47 -18.69 -1.82
C ILE A 125 8.10 -17.47 -2.50
N ARG A 126 7.98 -17.38 -3.83
CA ARG A 126 8.54 -16.27 -4.60
C ARG A 126 7.94 -14.91 -4.20
N VAL A 127 6.63 -14.85 -3.94
CA VAL A 127 5.96 -13.63 -3.45
C VAL A 127 6.57 -13.16 -2.13
N VAL A 128 6.74 -14.08 -1.16
CA VAL A 128 7.31 -13.76 0.15
C VAL A 128 8.74 -13.23 0.03
N GLU A 129 9.57 -13.87 -0.79
CA GLU A 129 10.95 -13.44 -1.06
C GLU A 129 11.03 -12.07 -1.74
N LEU A 130 10.22 -11.84 -2.79
CA LEU A 130 10.20 -10.56 -3.50
C LEU A 130 9.77 -9.42 -2.58
N ASN A 131 8.77 -9.65 -1.72
CA ASN A 131 8.32 -8.63 -0.78
C ASN A 131 9.35 -8.36 0.32
N HIS A 132 10.12 -9.37 0.75
CA HIS A 132 11.23 -9.16 1.66
C HIS A 132 12.31 -8.25 1.04
N GLN A 133 12.67 -8.49 -0.23
CA GLN A 133 13.62 -7.65 -0.96
C GLN A 133 13.09 -6.23 -1.13
N ARG A 134 11.82 -6.07 -1.53
CA ARG A 134 11.17 -4.75 -1.65
C ARG A 134 11.18 -4.00 -0.33
N HIS A 135 10.90 -4.69 0.77
CA HIS A 135 10.83 -4.07 2.08
C HIS A 135 12.19 -3.54 2.55
N LYS A 136 13.29 -4.23 2.25
CA LYS A 136 14.64 -3.71 2.51
C LYS A 136 14.91 -2.41 1.77
N ILE A 137 14.53 -2.35 0.48
CA ILE A 137 14.67 -1.13 -0.33
C ILE A 137 13.80 -0.02 0.28
N TYR A 138 12.57 -0.33 0.66
CA TYR A 138 11.68 0.63 1.33
C TYR A 138 12.31 1.20 2.61
N GLU A 139 12.84 0.35 3.50
CA GLU A 139 13.44 0.79 4.77
C GLU A 139 14.63 1.74 4.54
N GLU A 140 15.46 1.46 3.54
CA GLU A 140 16.56 2.32 3.14
C GLU A 140 16.03 3.68 2.62
N ARG A 141 15.13 3.66 1.64
CA ARG A 141 14.62 4.88 0.98
C ARG A 141 13.83 5.76 1.95
N VAL A 142 12.99 5.18 2.81
CA VAL A 142 12.23 5.94 3.80
C VAL A 142 13.16 6.55 4.86
N GLY A 143 14.25 5.85 5.22
CA GLY A 143 15.28 6.38 6.10
C GLY A 143 16.00 7.60 5.50
N LEU A 144 16.43 7.49 4.25
CA LEU A 144 17.07 8.60 3.52
C LEU A 144 16.13 9.80 3.37
N TRP A 145 14.86 9.55 3.02
CA TRP A 145 13.87 10.62 2.89
C TRP A 145 13.62 11.34 4.23
N LYS A 146 13.45 10.60 5.33
CA LYS A 146 13.33 11.16 6.69
C LYS A 146 14.54 12.03 7.04
N GLU A 147 15.75 11.55 6.76
CA GLU A 147 16.98 12.29 7.01
C GLU A 147 17.06 13.58 6.17
N HIS A 148 16.71 13.49 4.88
CA HIS A 148 16.64 14.64 3.98
C HIS A 148 15.68 15.70 4.53
N CYS A 149 14.46 15.30 4.86
CA CYS A 149 13.44 16.17 5.44
C CYS A 149 13.90 16.82 6.74
N TRP A 150 14.51 16.03 7.64
CA TRP A 150 14.99 16.52 8.91
C TRP A 150 16.08 17.58 8.76
N LYS A 151 17.09 17.33 7.92
CA LYS A 151 18.20 18.28 7.67
C LYS A 151 17.70 19.61 7.10
N ASN A 152 16.58 19.57 6.38
CA ASN A 152 16.06 20.69 5.63
C ASN A 152 14.82 21.37 6.25
N ARG A 153 14.36 20.90 7.42
CA ARG A 153 13.11 21.35 8.07
C ARG A 153 13.00 22.85 8.35
N PHE A 154 14.12 23.58 8.38
CA PHE A 154 14.16 25.02 8.65
C PHE A 154 14.22 25.89 7.39
N ARG A 155 14.22 25.29 6.19
CA ARG A 155 14.17 26.06 4.94
C ARG A 155 12.74 26.46 4.62
N ALA A 156 12.57 27.64 4.03
CA ALA A 156 11.26 28.21 3.68
C ALA A 156 10.66 27.64 2.37
N ASN A 157 11.05 26.44 1.94
CA ASN A 157 10.54 25.81 0.73
C ASN A 157 9.61 24.64 1.08
N VAL A 158 8.35 24.74 0.68
CA VAL A 158 7.32 23.71 0.87
C VAL A 158 7.61 22.42 0.11
N GLY A 159 8.35 22.49 -1.00
CA GLY A 159 8.72 21.35 -1.84
C GLY A 159 9.89 20.53 -1.33
N ILE A 160 10.53 20.91 -0.22
CA ILE A 160 11.82 20.31 0.15
C ILE A 160 11.77 18.83 0.49
N CYS A 161 10.60 18.34 0.88
CA CYS A 161 10.34 16.93 1.15
C CYS A 161 9.57 16.23 0.03
N THR A 162 9.11 16.95 -1.00
CA THR A 162 8.24 16.40 -2.05
C THR A 162 8.81 16.58 -3.46
N GLU A 163 10.01 17.16 -3.56
CA GLU A 163 10.73 17.45 -4.79
C GLU A 163 12.22 17.08 -4.64
N CYS A 164 12.50 15.94 -4.00
CA CYS A 164 13.85 15.39 -3.83
C CYS A 164 13.92 13.95 -4.37
N ASP A 165 15.13 13.49 -4.68
CA ASP A 165 15.36 12.15 -5.26
C ASP A 165 14.80 11.06 -4.35
N GLU A 166 14.96 11.18 -3.03
CA GLU A 166 14.46 10.18 -2.08
C GLU A 166 12.92 10.09 -2.06
N TYR A 167 12.23 11.21 -2.34
CA TYR A 167 10.77 11.21 -2.48
C TYR A 167 10.34 10.51 -3.77
N PHE A 168 11.03 10.78 -4.88
CA PHE A 168 10.73 10.15 -6.17
C PHE A 168 11.05 8.65 -6.16
N ASP A 169 12.13 8.23 -5.50
CA ASP A 169 12.44 6.81 -5.29
C ASP A 169 11.28 6.09 -4.57
N LEU A 170 10.71 6.70 -3.52
CA LEU A 170 9.56 6.14 -2.81
C LEU A 170 8.28 6.14 -3.68
N LEU A 171 8.08 7.18 -4.49
CA LEU A 171 6.94 7.26 -5.40
C LEU A 171 7.00 6.18 -6.48
N GLU A 172 8.18 5.87 -7.01
CA GLU A 172 8.41 4.78 -7.97
C GLU A 172 8.09 3.41 -7.38
N MET A 173 8.25 3.22 -6.05
CA MET A 173 7.81 1.99 -5.39
C MET A 173 6.29 1.80 -5.42
N GLY A 174 5.50 2.85 -5.65
CA GLY A 174 4.08 2.75 -5.94
C GLY A 174 3.19 2.20 -4.80
N PRO A 175 1.99 1.68 -5.12
CA PRO A 175 0.96 1.39 -4.12
C PRO A 175 1.26 0.30 -3.09
N SER A 176 2.27 -0.55 -3.32
CA SER A 176 2.62 -1.62 -2.38
C SER A 176 3.15 -1.10 -1.04
N ILE A 177 3.68 0.13 -1.01
CA ILE A 177 4.24 0.73 0.21
C ILE A 177 3.20 1.53 1.01
N ILE A 178 1.93 1.57 0.61
CA ILE A 178 0.87 2.29 1.33
C ILE A 178 0.81 1.86 2.80
N ALA A 179 0.81 0.55 3.06
CA ALA A 179 0.71 0.03 4.43
C ALA A 179 1.91 0.37 5.33
N PRO A 180 3.17 0.11 4.92
CA PRO A 180 4.30 0.56 5.74
C PRO A 180 4.37 2.09 5.86
N LEU A 181 3.97 2.87 4.84
CA LEU A 181 3.86 4.34 4.95
C LEU A 181 2.81 4.78 5.98
N MET A 182 1.66 4.09 6.06
CA MET A 182 0.65 4.39 7.08
C MET A 182 1.16 4.13 8.50
N VAL A 183 2.03 3.13 8.69
CA VAL A 183 2.72 2.91 9.97
C VAL A 183 3.63 4.09 10.30
N GLU A 184 4.37 4.62 9.33
CA GLU A 184 5.20 5.80 9.55
C GLU A 184 4.36 7.04 9.86
N TYR A 185 3.28 7.26 9.12
CA TYR A 185 2.39 8.40 9.32
C TYR A 185 1.71 8.36 10.71
N PHE A 186 1.40 7.17 11.22
CA PHE A 186 0.85 7.02 12.56
C PHE A 186 1.82 7.49 13.65
N HIS A 187 3.11 7.17 13.52
CA HIS A 187 4.12 7.55 14.51
C HIS A 187 4.59 9.00 14.36
N ASP A 188 4.53 9.56 13.15
CA ASP A 188 4.87 10.96 12.87
C ASP A 188 3.76 11.64 12.04
N HIS A 189 2.76 12.18 12.72
CA HIS A 189 1.64 12.88 12.06
C HIS A 189 2.00 14.29 11.55
N VAL A 190 3.21 14.79 11.80
CA VAL A 190 3.63 16.16 11.45
C VAL A 190 4.38 16.19 10.12
N GLY A 191 4.94 15.07 9.68
CA GLY A 191 5.68 14.90 8.43
C GLY A 191 4.86 15.13 7.15
N TYR A 192 5.47 14.78 6.01
CA TYR A 192 4.89 14.94 4.66
C TYR A 192 4.32 13.63 4.10
N TRP A 193 4.04 12.66 4.98
CA TRP A 193 3.52 11.32 4.62
C TRP A 193 2.25 11.39 3.77
N TYR A 194 1.39 12.34 4.06
CA TYR A 194 0.12 12.53 3.35
C TYR A 194 0.28 12.96 1.89
N GLU A 195 1.33 13.71 1.56
CA GLU A 195 1.65 14.09 0.17
C GLU A 195 2.03 12.84 -0.63
N LEU A 196 2.97 12.07 -0.09
CA LEU A 196 3.44 10.83 -0.70
C LEU A 196 2.30 9.81 -0.85
N LEU A 197 1.50 9.60 0.20
CA LEU A 197 0.33 8.72 0.16
C LEU A 197 -0.68 9.19 -0.90
N HIS A 198 -0.98 10.49 -0.97
CA HIS A 198 -1.91 11.02 -1.95
C HIS A 198 -1.41 10.82 -3.38
N GLU A 199 -0.13 11.08 -3.64
CA GLU A 199 0.44 10.92 -4.98
C GLU A 199 0.53 9.45 -5.40
N ILE A 200 0.87 8.54 -4.47
CA ILE A 200 0.86 7.09 -4.71
C ILE A 200 -0.55 6.59 -5.05
N VAL A 201 -1.58 7.05 -4.32
CA VAL A 201 -2.95 6.55 -4.49
C VAL A 201 -3.65 7.18 -5.69
N HIS A 202 -3.46 8.48 -5.92
CA HIS A 202 -4.21 9.24 -6.92
C HIS A 202 -3.42 9.58 -8.18
N GLY A 203 -2.11 9.30 -8.21
CA GLY A 203 -1.24 9.61 -9.35
C GLY A 203 -1.02 11.10 -9.59
N ARG A 204 -1.29 11.94 -8.57
CA ARG A 204 -1.11 13.40 -8.64
C ARG A 204 -0.72 13.98 -7.29
N LYS A 205 0.12 15.02 -7.31
CA LYS A 205 0.44 15.83 -6.13
C LYS A 205 -0.82 16.36 -5.45
N MET A 206 -0.81 16.44 -4.12
CA MET A 206 -1.91 17.07 -3.38
C MET A 206 -1.96 18.57 -3.69
N GLY A 207 -0.79 19.23 -3.67
CA GLY A 207 -0.65 20.63 -4.04
C GLY A 207 -1.39 21.57 -3.08
N ALA A 208 -1.49 21.19 -1.81
CA ALA A 208 -2.17 21.98 -0.79
C ALA A 208 -1.23 23.05 -0.22
N TYR A 209 -1.64 24.31 -0.31
CA TYR A 209 -0.94 25.44 0.32
C TYR A 209 -1.13 25.44 1.84
N MET A 210 -2.33 25.12 2.32
CA MET A 210 -2.62 24.96 3.75
C MET A 210 -3.41 23.67 4.00
N VAL A 211 -2.84 22.77 4.81
CA VAL A 211 -3.44 21.48 5.13
C VAL A 211 -3.86 21.44 6.60
N GLN A 212 -5.10 21.02 6.86
CA GLN A 212 -5.52 20.62 8.20
C GLN A 212 -4.99 19.21 8.49
N LYS A 213 -3.69 19.10 8.78
CA LYS A 213 -2.96 17.82 8.90
C LYS A 213 -3.63 16.81 9.84
N GLY A 214 -4.23 17.28 10.93
CA GLY A 214 -4.95 16.43 11.88
C GLY A 214 -6.21 15.79 11.28
N ASN A 215 -7.03 16.55 10.56
CA ASN A 215 -8.23 16.02 9.91
C ASN A 215 -7.87 15.04 8.80
N LEU A 216 -6.87 15.39 7.99
CA LEU A 216 -6.37 14.52 6.92
C LEU A 216 -5.81 13.20 7.49
N PHE A 217 -5.07 13.26 8.59
CA PHE A 217 -4.59 12.05 9.27
C PHE A 217 -5.74 11.14 9.71
N VAL A 218 -6.80 11.71 10.31
CA VAL A 218 -7.99 10.95 10.71
C VAL A 218 -8.66 10.29 9.51
N GLU A 219 -8.82 11.02 8.40
CA GLU A 219 -9.40 10.48 7.16
C GLU A 219 -8.54 9.36 6.58
N CYS A 220 -7.22 9.51 6.54
CA CYS A 220 -6.29 8.48 6.09
C CYS A 220 -6.35 7.23 7.00
N CYS A 221 -6.47 7.40 8.32
CA CYS A 221 -6.64 6.29 9.26
C CYS A 221 -7.97 5.56 9.05
N GLN A 222 -9.06 6.29 8.83
CA GLN A 222 -10.37 5.70 8.56
C GLN A 222 -10.34 4.91 7.24
N PHE A 223 -9.78 5.50 6.19
CA PHE A 223 -9.53 4.82 4.92
C PHE A 223 -8.71 3.54 5.12
N PHE A 224 -7.59 3.61 5.82
CA PHE A 224 -6.72 2.45 5.97
C PHE A 224 -7.39 1.31 6.75
N ASN A 225 -8.15 1.63 7.80
CA ASN A 225 -8.85 0.65 8.62
C ASN A 225 -10.04 -0.01 7.93
N GLU A 226 -10.92 0.78 7.30
CA GLU A 226 -12.26 0.31 6.95
C GLU A 226 -12.62 0.55 5.48
N GLY A 227 -12.02 1.54 4.82
CA GLY A 227 -12.40 1.96 3.47
C GLY A 227 -12.02 0.97 2.37
N ASP A 228 -12.72 1.02 1.25
CA ASP A 228 -12.25 0.46 -0.01
C ASP A 228 -11.17 1.38 -0.63
N HIS A 229 -10.41 0.89 -1.61
CA HIS A 229 -9.28 1.61 -2.19
C HIS A 229 -9.71 2.90 -2.91
N ASP A 230 -10.86 2.85 -3.58
CA ASP A 230 -11.47 3.99 -4.28
C ASP A 230 -12.07 5.05 -3.34
N GLN A 231 -12.14 4.75 -2.04
CA GLN A 231 -12.58 5.66 -0.98
C GLN A 231 -11.40 6.39 -0.33
N ALA A 232 -10.19 6.29 -0.89
CA ALA A 232 -9.05 7.03 -0.37
C ALA A 232 -9.32 8.54 -0.33
N PRO A 233 -8.91 9.26 0.74
CA PRO A 233 -9.15 10.69 0.84
C PRO A 233 -8.55 11.44 -0.34
N ILE A 234 -9.38 12.22 -1.04
CA ILE A 234 -8.97 13.04 -2.17
C ILE A 234 -8.91 14.49 -1.68
N TYR A 235 -7.76 15.13 -1.84
CA TYR A 235 -7.68 16.56 -1.64
C TYR A 235 -8.21 17.30 -2.87
N ILE A 236 -9.11 18.24 -2.62
CA ILE A 236 -9.62 19.16 -3.63
C ILE A 236 -9.01 20.54 -3.34
N PRO A 237 -8.17 21.08 -4.25
CA PRO A 237 -7.58 22.39 -4.08
C PRO A 237 -8.62 23.48 -3.82
N THR A 238 -8.36 24.28 -2.81
CA THR A 238 -9.12 25.48 -2.45
C THR A 238 -8.76 26.65 -3.37
N GLU A 239 -9.59 27.70 -3.35
CA GLU A 239 -9.27 28.94 -4.08
C GLU A 239 -7.94 29.57 -3.64
N TRP A 240 -7.53 29.37 -2.38
CA TRP A 240 -6.25 29.84 -1.88
C TRP A 240 -5.08 29.06 -2.47
N ASP A 241 -5.21 27.74 -2.58
CA ASP A 241 -4.19 26.91 -3.24
C ASP A 241 -4.02 27.38 -4.69
N ILE A 242 -5.14 27.48 -5.43
CA ILE A 242 -5.15 27.95 -6.82
C ILE A 242 -4.49 29.32 -6.93
N TYR A 243 -4.86 30.28 -6.08
CA TYR A 243 -4.26 31.62 -6.10
C TYR A 243 -2.77 31.62 -5.83
N ILE A 244 -2.28 30.84 -4.86
CA ILE A 244 -0.86 30.81 -4.53
C ILE A 244 -0.03 30.27 -5.70
N TYR A 245 -0.52 29.23 -6.39
CA TYR A 245 0.22 28.60 -7.48
C TYR A 245 0.05 29.30 -8.83
N THR A 246 -1.13 29.85 -9.13
CA THR A 246 -1.45 30.39 -10.48
C THR A 246 -1.62 31.90 -10.51
N ARG A 247 -1.75 32.55 -9.34
CA ARG A 247 -2.18 33.96 -9.17
C ARG A 247 -3.61 34.24 -9.66
N GLU A 248 -4.37 33.21 -10.02
CA GLU A 248 -5.80 33.35 -10.33
C GLU A 248 -6.59 33.61 -9.05
N MET A 249 -7.31 34.73 -9.01
CA MET A 249 -8.09 35.10 -7.84
C MET A 249 -9.52 34.59 -7.95
N GLY A 250 -9.87 33.60 -7.13
CA GLY A 250 -11.25 33.20 -6.89
C GLY A 250 -12.05 34.25 -6.10
N PRO A 251 -13.39 34.13 -6.05
CA PRO A 251 -14.27 34.99 -5.26
C PRO A 251 -13.81 35.23 -3.81
N GLN A 252 -13.41 34.18 -3.08
CA GLN A 252 -13.01 34.26 -1.67
C GLN A 252 -11.70 35.03 -1.50
N VAL A 253 -10.72 34.76 -2.37
CA VAL A 253 -9.42 35.45 -2.37
C VAL A 253 -9.61 36.94 -2.70
N ARG A 254 -10.45 37.26 -3.69
CA ARG A 254 -10.79 38.66 -4.03
C ARG A 254 -11.45 39.38 -2.86
N GLU A 255 -12.40 38.74 -2.18
CA GLU A 255 -13.08 39.35 -1.05
C GLU A 255 -12.12 39.62 0.12
N TYR A 256 -11.19 38.69 0.39
CA TYR A 256 -10.14 38.88 1.39
C TYR A 256 -9.33 40.16 1.09
N PHE A 257 -8.72 40.29 -0.08
CA PHE A 257 -7.92 41.47 -0.41
C PHE A 257 -8.72 42.77 -0.40
N ARG A 258 -10.01 42.73 -0.78
CA ARG A 258 -10.90 43.90 -0.72
C ARG A 258 -11.09 44.42 0.71
N LYS A 259 -11.11 43.53 1.71
CA LYS A 259 -11.24 43.91 3.14
C LYS A 259 -9.98 44.59 3.68
N PHE A 260 -8.81 44.29 3.12
CA PHE A 260 -7.51 44.86 3.53
C PHE A 260 -7.04 46.03 2.65
N SER A 261 -7.79 46.38 1.61
CA SER A 261 -7.52 47.53 0.73
C SER A 261 -8.29 48.80 1.15
N LYS A 262 -8.93 48.78 2.33
CA LYS A 262 -9.60 49.92 2.97
C LYS A 262 -8.78 50.39 4.16
#